data_AF-A0A9E3CCH3-F1
#
_entry.id   AF-A0A9E3CCH3-F1
#
_cell.length_a   1.000
_cell.length_b   1.000
_cell.length_c   1.000
_cell.angle_alpha   90.00
_cell.angle_beta   90.00
_cell.angle_gamma   90.00
#
_symmetry.space_group_name_H-M   'P 1'
#
loop_
_entity.id
_entity.type
_entity.pdbx_description
1 polymer ?
#
loop_
_entity_poly.entity_id
_entity_poly.type
_entity_poly.pdbx_seq_one_letter_code
_entity_poly.pdbx_strand_id
1 'polypeptide(L)'
;MAANEISAGLAEKVNEYRVMTAPLEQAIRELEYAQTLLKARAESDIAQTVPALGALADILDISTLDLLMAPDRLAFVHAAMDSQGLTPDEVAQQMRALVASPQSRDDLKALGIGEQIA
;
A
#
# COMPACT_ATOMS: atom_id res chain seq x y z
N MET A 1 -4.23 48.11 31.76
CA MET A 1 -4.43 48.21 30.30
C MET A 1 -3.41 47.41 29.50
N ALA A 2 -2.12 47.37 29.88
CA ALA A 2 -1.08 46.61 29.17
C ALA A 2 -1.30 45.08 29.01
N ALA A 3 -1.93 44.40 29.98
CA ALA A 3 -2.18 42.95 29.89
C ALA A 3 -3.18 42.58 28.77
N ASN A 4 -4.09 43.50 28.42
CA ASN A 4 -5.09 43.28 27.37
C ASN A 4 -4.49 43.47 25.96
N GLU A 5 -3.53 44.39 25.83
CA GLU A 5 -2.80 44.64 24.57
C GLU A 5 -1.81 43.52 24.25
N ILE A 6 -1.13 42.97 25.26
CA ILE A 6 -0.25 41.80 25.08
C ILE A 6 -1.06 40.56 24.67
N SER A 7 -2.21 40.34 25.29
CA SER A 7 -3.10 39.22 24.94
C SER A 7 -3.69 39.37 23.53
N ALA A 8 -4.02 40.59 23.11
CA ALA A 8 -4.50 40.88 21.77
C ALA A 8 -3.39 40.70 20.70
N GLY A 9 -2.19 41.22 20.96
CA GLY A 9 -1.05 41.05 20.05
C GLY A 9 -0.57 39.61 19.91
N LEU A 10 -0.67 38.81 20.98
CA LEU A 10 -0.38 37.36 20.93
C LEU A 10 -1.42 36.62 20.09
N ALA A 11 -2.71 36.93 20.26
CA ALA A 11 -3.78 36.33 19.46
C ALA A 11 -3.66 36.67 17.97
N GLU A 12 -3.26 37.91 17.65
CA GLU A 12 -3.00 38.34 16.28
C GLU A 12 -1.83 37.58 15.65
N LYS A 13 -0.71 37.41 16.37
CA LYS A 13 0.43 36.63 15.88
C LYS A 13 0.12 35.16 15.70
N VAL A 14 -0.61 34.54 16.63
CA VAL A 14 -1.08 33.15 16.48
C VAL A 14 -2.01 33.01 15.27
N ASN A 15 -2.87 34.01 15.01
CA ASN A 15 -3.72 34.03 13.83
C ASN A 15 -2.90 34.17 12.53
N GLU A 16 -1.90 35.06 12.49
CA GLU A 16 -0.98 35.18 11.36
C GLU A 16 -0.25 33.86 11.07
N TYR A 17 0.29 33.20 12.10
CA TYR A 17 0.95 31.91 11.94
C TYR A 17 0.00 30.84 11.44
N ARG A 18 -1.24 30.77 11.96
CA ARG A 18 -2.26 29.83 11.46
C ARG A 18 -2.62 30.05 9.99
N VAL A 19 -2.75 31.31 9.57
CA VAL A 19 -3.02 31.66 8.18
C VAL A 19 -1.84 31.27 7.28
N MET A 20 -0.60 31.35 7.78
CA MET A 20 0.59 30.92 7.05
C MET A 20 0.76 29.39 7.01
N THR A 21 0.35 28.66 8.04
CA THR A 21 0.48 27.18 8.08
C THR A 21 -0.65 26.46 7.34
N ALA A 22 -1.83 27.06 7.23
CA ALA A 22 -2.99 26.43 6.59
C ALA A 22 -2.75 25.98 5.13
N PRO A 23 -2.09 26.75 4.24
CA PRO A 23 -1.73 26.29 2.90
C PRO A 23 -0.73 25.13 2.92
N LEU A 24 0.15 25.08 3.92
CA LEU A 24 1.18 24.06 4.07
C LEU A 24 0.55 22.73 4.52
N GLU A 25 -0.37 22.79 5.48
CA GLU A 25 -1.19 21.63 5.88
C GLU A 25 -2.06 21.14 4.72
N GLN A 26 -2.61 22.04 3.92
CA GLN A 26 -3.37 21.67 2.73
C GLN A 26 -2.49 20.99 1.68
N ALA A 27 -1.31 21.53 1.39
CA ALA A 27 -0.37 20.92 0.45
C ALA A 27 0.10 19.53 0.91
N ILE A 28 0.30 19.33 2.22
CA ILE A 28 0.62 18.01 2.78
C ILE A 28 -0.54 17.03 2.54
N ARG A 29 -1.78 17.42 2.84
CA ARG A 29 -2.96 16.57 2.59
C ARG A 29 -3.14 16.23 1.12
N GLU A 30 -2.94 17.19 0.23
CA GLU A 30 -3.02 16.98 -1.22
C GLU A 30 -1.91 16.04 -1.71
N LEU A 31 -0.70 16.17 -1.15
CA LEU A 31 0.41 15.27 -1.47
C LEU A 31 0.13 13.84 -0.99
N GLU A 32 -0.33 13.65 0.24
CA GLU A 32 -0.72 12.34 0.78
C GLU A 32 -1.82 11.69 -0.05
N TYR A 33 -2.80 12.48 -0.50
CA TYR A 33 -3.85 12.02 -1.39
C TYR A 33 -3.31 11.60 -2.76
N ALA A 34 -2.45 12.42 -3.37
CA ALA A 34 -1.83 12.11 -4.66
C ALA A 34 -0.96 10.84 -4.59
N GLN A 35 -0.21 10.65 -3.50
CA GLN A 35 0.58 9.44 -3.26
C GLN A 35 -0.32 8.21 -3.15
N THR A 36 -1.45 8.32 -2.44
CA THR A 36 -2.42 7.23 -2.31
C THR A 36 -3.01 6.85 -3.68
N LEU A 37 -3.40 7.84 -4.49
CA LEU A 37 -3.90 7.61 -5.84
C LEU A 37 -2.84 6.96 -6.75
N LEU A 38 -1.59 7.42 -6.66
CA LEU A 38 -0.50 6.86 -7.45
C LEU A 38 -0.21 5.41 -7.05
N LYS A 39 -0.21 5.10 -5.74
CA LYS A 39 -0.06 3.74 -5.22
C LYS A 39 -1.16 2.84 -5.79
N ALA A 40 -2.42 3.24 -5.63
CA ALA A 40 -3.56 2.46 -6.14
C ALA A 40 -3.51 2.27 -7.67
N ARG A 41 -3.07 3.30 -8.41
CA ARG A 41 -2.90 3.20 -9.86
C ARG A 41 -1.82 2.20 -10.23
N ALA A 42 -0.66 2.28 -9.58
CA ALA A 42 0.45 1.36 -9.84
C ALA A 42 0.07 -0.08 -9.48
N GLU A 43 -0.63 -0.31 -8.38
CA GLU A 43 -1.15 -1.63 -8.01
C GLU A 43 -2.14 -2.17 -9.06
N SER A 44 -3.05 -1.32 -9.55
CA SER A 44 -3.96 -1.69 -10.64
C SER A 44 -3.22 -2.04 -11.94
N ASP A 45 -2.21 -1.26 -12.31
CA ASP A 45 -1.42 -1.51 -13.53
C ASP A 45 -0.59 -2.81 -13.38
N ILE A 46 -0.06 -3.09 -12.19
CA ILE A 46 0.60 -4.36 -11.84
C ILE A 46 -0.39 -5.52 -11.98
N ALA A 47 -1.59 -5.42 -11.42
CA ALA A 47 -2.59 -6.49 -11.50
C ALA A 47 -3.03 -6.77 -12.95
N GLN A 48 -3.07 -5.75 -13.80
CA GLN A 48 -3.35 -5.94 -15.24
C GLN A 48 -2.17 -6.60 -15.98
N THR A 49 -0.94 -6.27 -15.61
CA THR A 49 0.27 -6.78 -16.28
C THR A 49 0.64 -8.19 -15.80
N VAL A 50 0.49 -8.44 -14.50
CA VAL A 50 0.79 -9.70 -13.81
C VAL A 50 -0.43 -10.12 -12.98
N PRO A 51 -1.47 -10.70 -13.60
CA PRO A 51 -2.71 -11.07 -12.93
C PRO A 51 -2.51 -12.03 -11.76
N ALA A 52 -1.49 -12.88 -11.85
CA ALA A 52 -1.12 -13.81 -10.80
C ALA A 52 -0.70 -13.08 -9.50
N LEU A 53 0.03 -11.97 -9.64
CA LEU A 53 0.49 -11.18 -8.51
C LEU A 53 -0.67 -10.38 -7.89
N GLY A 54 -1.57 -9.86 -8.74
CA GLY A 54 -2.82 -9.24 -8.28
C GLY A 54 -3.68 -10.22 -7.47
N ALA A 55 -3.94 -11.41 -8.01
CA ALA A 55 -4.72 -12.44 -7.31
C ALA A 55 -4.06 -12.90 -6.00
N LEU A 56 -2.73 -13.04 -5.97
CA LEU A 56 -2.01 -13.39 -4.74
C LEU A 56 -2.17 -12.29 -3.68
N ALA A 57 -2.04 -11.03 -4.09
CA ALA A 57 -2.23 -9.89 -3.21
C ALA A 57 -3.65 -9.81 -2.66
N ASP A 58 -4.66 -10.08 -3.49
CA ASP A 58 -6.06 -10.12 -3.08
C ASP A 58 -6.34 -11.26 -2.09
N ILE A 59 -5.78 -12.46 -2.31
CA ILE A 59 -5.93 -13.61 -1.40
C ILE A 59 -5.31 -13.32 -0.03
N LEU A 60 -4.14 -12.68 -0.02
CA LEU A 60 -3.37 -12.44 1.20
C LEU A 60 -3.70 -11.10 1.87
N ASP A 61 -4.58 -10.29 1.26
CA ASP A 61 -4.92 -8.92 1.68
C ASP A 61 -3.66 -8.03 1.88
N ILE A 62 -2.78 -8.04 0.88
CA ILE A 62 -1.51 -7.29 0.88
C ILE A 62 -1.40 -6.37 -0.32
N SER A 63 -0.52 -5.37 -0.22
CA SER A 63 -0.13 -4.55 -1.37
C SER A 63 0.85 -5.32 -2.28
N THR A 64 0.56 -5.34 -3.58
CA THR A 64 1.50 -5.89 -4.59
C THR A 64 2.83 -5.13 -4.62
N LEU A 65 2.81 -3.81 -4.36
CA LEU A 65 4.02 -2.99 -4.30
C LEU A 65 4.86 -3.33 -3.07
N ASP A 66 4.24 -3.47 -1.91
CA ASP A 66 4.96 -3.78 -0.67
C ASP A 66 5.64 -5.16 -0.79
N LEU A 67 4.97 -6.13 -1.42
CA LEU A 67 5.55 -7.43 -1.77
C LEU A 67 6.75 -7.31 -2.74
N LEU A 68 6.65 -6.50 -3.80
CA LEU A 68 7.73 -6.35 -4.78
C LEU A 68 8.96 -5.63 -4.20
N MET A 69 8.73 -4.69 -3.29
CA MET A 69 9.76 -3.91 -2.60
C MET A 69 10.34 -4.62 -1.37
N ALA A 70 9.71 -5.72 -0.91
CA ALA A 70 10.18 -6.46 0.25
C ALA A 70 11.61 -6.99 0.03
N PRO A 71 12.51 -6.84 1.02
CA PRO A 71 13.88 -7.35 0.92
C PRO A 71 13.91 -8.88 0.87
N ASP A 72 12.97 -9.54 1.55
CA ASP A 72 12.72 -10.97 1.45
C ASP A 72 11.22 -11.20 1.17
N ARG A 73 10.93 -11.52 -0.08
CA ARG A 73 9.55 -11.71 -0.57
C ARG A 73 8.91 -12.97 -0.01
N LEU A 74 9.69 -14.01 0.23
CA LEU A 74 9.18 -15.28 0.72
C LEU A 74 8.78 -15.16 2.19
N ALA A 75 9.64 -14.55 3.00
CA ALA A 75 9.31 -14.24 4.39
C ALA A 75 8.07 -13.31 4.48
N PHE A 76 7.94 -12.34 3.57
CA PHE A 76 6.77 -11.46 3.51
C PHE A 76 5.48 -12.23 3.19
N VAL A 77 5.49 -13.11 2.19
CA VAL A 77 4.34 -13.94 1.82
C VAL A 77 3.96 -14.88 2.96
N HIS A 78 4.94 -15.53 3.60
CA HIS A 78 4.68 -16.41 4.75
C HIS A 78 4.05 -15.64 5.92
N ALA A 79 4.59 -14.47 6.26
CA ALA A 79 4.00 -13.64 7.31
C ALA A 79 2.56 -13.20 6.97
N ALA A 80 2.29 -12.87 5.70
CA ALA A 80 0.94 -12.53 5.25
C ALA A 80 0.00 -13.74 5.36
N MET A 81 0.43 -14.93 4.93
CA MET A 81 -0.34 -16.16 5.06
C MET A 81 -0.65 -16.50 6.53
N ASP A 82 0.34 -16.40 7.41
CA ASP A 82 0.16 -16.64 8.84
C ASP A 82 -0.83 -15.64 9.45
N SER A 83 -0.79 -14.38 9.03
CA SER A 83 -1.71 -13.33 9.49
C SER A 83 -3.17 -13.58 9.08
N GLN A 84 -3.36 -14.19 7.90
CA GLN A 84 -4.67 -14.59 7.38
C GLN A 84 -5.10 -15.99 7.86
N GLY A 85 -4.22 -16.72 8.54
CA GLY A 85 -4.46 -18.11 8.94
C GLY A 85 -4.60 -19.07 7.75
N LEU A 86 -3.97 -18.75 6.62
CA LEU A 86 -4.05 -19.53 5.38
C LEU A 86 -2.86 -20.48 5.25
N THR A 87 -3.14 -21.70 4.82
CA THR A 87 -2.10 -22.68 4.47
C THR A 87 -1.63 -22.51 3.00
N PRO A 88 -0.41 -22.95 2.66
CA PRO A 88 0.07 -22.92 1.27
C PRO A 88 -0.87 -23.62 0.29
N ASP A 89 -1.47 -24.74 0.70
CA ASP A 89 -2.39 -25.50 -0.12
C ASP A 89 -3.70 -24.73 -0.41
N GLU A 90 -4.22 -24.01 0.58
CA GLU A 90 -5.41 -23.16 0.41
C GLU A 90 -5.12 -21.99 -0.53
N VAL A 91 -3.96 -21.33 -0.38
CA VAL A 91 -3.53 -20.27 -1.30
C VAL A 91 -3.37 -20.84 -2.71
N ALA A 92 -2.70 -21.99 -2.88
CA ALA A 92 -2.53 -22.64 -4.17
C ALA A 92 -3.87 -23.04 -4.82
N GLN A 93 -4.84 -23.48 -4.02
CA GLN A 93 -6.19 -23.81 -4.49
C GLN A 93 -6.95 -22.56 -4.95
N GLN A 94 -6.92 -21.47 -4.17
CA GLN A 94 -7.57 -20.21 -4.53
C GLN A 94 -6.91 -19.58 -5.76
N MET A 95 -5.58 -19.60 -5.82
CA MET A 95 -4.80 -19.16 -6.99
C MET A 95 -5.16 -19.94 -8.25
N ARG A 96 -5.36 -21.27 -8.15
CA ARG A 96 -5.84 -22.08 -9.28
C ARG A 96 -7.25 -21.71 -9.73
N ALA A 97 -8.13 -21.32 -8.81
CA ALA A 97 -9.49 -20.92 -9.13
C ALA A 97 -9.54 -19.55 -9.81
N LEU A 98 -8.68 -18.61 -9.41
CA LEU A 98 -8.64 -17.25 -9.93
C LEU A 98 -7.79 -17.11 -11.20
N VAL A 99 -6.71 -17.89 -11.31
CA VAL A 99 -5.68 -17.72 -12.32
C VAL A 99 -5.49 -19.02 -13.09
N ALA A 100 -6.43 -19.30 -13.99
CA ALA A 100 -6.50 -20.55 -14.75
C ALA A 100 -5.44 -20.73 -15.85
N SER A 101 -4.46 -19.82 -15.96
CA SER A 101 -3.48 -19.78 -17.05
C SER A 101 -2.11 -20.37 -16.64
N PRO A 102 -1.53 -21.30 -17.42
CA PRO A 102 -0.15 -21.77 -17.22
C PRO A 102 0.88 -20.65 -17.20
N GLN A 103 0.68 -19.59 -18.01
CA GLN A 103 1.57 -18.42 -18.12
C GLN A 103 1.75 -17.73 -16.76
N SER A 104 0.66 -17.66 -15.98
CA SER A 104 0.63 -16.95 -14.71
C SER A 104 1.39 -17.64 -13.59
N ARG A 105 1.55 -18.98 -13.67
CA ARG A 105 2.44 -19.72 -12.76
C ARG A 105 3.90 -19.44 -13.09
N ASP A 106 4.23 -19.34 -14.36
CA ASP A 106 5.59 -19.02 -14.80
C ASP A 106 5.96 -17.58 -14.41
N ASP A 107 5.00 -16.65 -14.44
CA ASP A 107 5.19 -15.27 -13.94
C ASP A 107 5.51 -15.24 -12.43
N LEU A 108 4.81 -16.03 -11.61
CA LEU A 108 5.09 -16.12 -10.17
C LEU A 108 6.42 -16.83 -9.88
N LYS A 109 6.78 -17.84 -10.68
CA LYS A 109 8.09 -18.50 -10.60
C LYS A 109 9.21 -17.53 -10.95
N ALA A 110 9.05 -16.72 -11.99
CA ALA A 110 10.01 -15.68 -12.35
C ALA A 110 10.23 -14.64 -11.23
N LEU A 111 9.22 -14.45 -10.37
CA LEU A 111 9.31 -13.59 -9.18
C LEU A 111 9.92 -14.28 -7.94
N GLY A 112 10.25 -15.57 -8.03
CA GLY A 112 10.79 -16.38 -6.93
C GLY A 112 9.73 -16.92 -5.95
N ILE A 113 8.44 -16.74 -6.25
CA ILE A 113 7.32 -17.07 -5.36
C ILE A 113 6.62 -18.37 -5.81
N GLY A 114 6.69 -18.69 -7.10
CA GLY A 114 5.87 -19.73 -7.72
C GLY A 114 6.22 -21.19 -7.39
N GLU A 115 7.32 -21.49 -6.69
CA GLU A 115 7.62 -22.87 -6.24
C GLU A 115 6.94 -23.23 -4.91
N GLN A 116 6.59 -22.23 -4.10
CA GLN A 116 6.00 -22.44 -2.77
C GLN A 116 4.46 -22.45 -2.78
N ILE A 117 3.86 -21.96 -3.88
CA ILE A 117 2.41 -21.85 -4.08
C ILE A 117 1.94 -22.82 -5.19
N ALA A 118 2.82 -23.69 -5.70
CA ALA A 118 2.53 -24.64 -6.79
C ALA A 118 1.88 -25.94 -6.31
#